data_AF-A0A4Y2B2F7-F1
#
_entry.id   AF-A0A4Y2B2F7-F1
#
_cell.length_a   1.000
_cell.length_b   1.000
_cell.length_c   1.000
_cell.angle_alpha   90.00
_cell.angle_beta   90.00
_cell.angle_gamma   90.00
#
_symmetry.space_group_name_H-M   'P 1'
#
loop_
_entity.id
_entity.type
_entity.pdbx_description
1 polymer ?
#
loop_
_entity_poly.entity_id
_entity_poly.type
_entity_poly.pdbx_seq_one_letter_code
_entity_poly.pdbx_strand_id
1 'polypeptide(L)'
;MLHLRALFERLCYYGLTINHSKCKFGESSLEFLGYQISENGLQPLPDRVEAIQKFPMPKNLTQLRRFLGKYNFYRRFIPRAAHILAPLHKFLEGHQNKRKSPHPSKKTEYSPMD
;
A
#
# COMPACT_ATOMS: atom_id res chain seq x y z
N MET A 1 -0.52 -17.94 -21.35
CA MET A 1 0.82 -18.17 -20.74
C MET A 1 1.95 -17.31 -21.33
N LEU A 2 1.75 -16.56 -22.42
CA LEU A 2 2.80 -15.73 -23.05
C LEU A 2 3.46 -14.72 -22.08
N HIS A 3 2.67 -14.03 -21.26
CA HIS A 3 3.19 -13.06 -20.30
C HIS A 3 4.05 -13.68 -19.19
N LEU A 4 3.67 -14.86 -18.69
CA LEU A 4 4.47 -15.55 -17.66
C LEU A 4 5.80 -16.03 -18.23
N ARG A 5 5.81 -16.54 -19.46
CA ARG A 5 7.04 -16.92 -20.14
C ARG A 5 7.99 -15.72 -20.27
N ALA A 6 7.51 -14.60 -20.78
CA ALA A 6 8.31 -13.38 -20.92
C ALA A 6 8.83 -12.86 -19.55
N LEU A 7 8.02 -12.97 -18.49
CA LEU A 7 8.42 -12.64 -17.13
C LEU A 7 9.58 -13.55 -16.66
N PHE A 8 9.45 -14.86 -16.80
CA PHE A 8 10.47 -15.81 -16.35
C PHE A 8 11.76 -15.71 -17.15
N GLU A 9 11.68 -15.49 -18.47
CA GLU A 9 12.86 -15.23 -19.32
C GLU A 9 13.60 -13.98 -18.83
N ARG A 10 12.88 -12.91 -18.48
CA ARG A 10 13.49 -11.68 -17.96
C ARG A 10 14.09 -11.86 -16.56
N LEU A 11 13.40 -12.56 -15.66
CA LEU A 11 13.92 -12.88 -14.34
C LEU A 11 15.21 -13.71 -14.44
N CYS A 12 15.23 -14.73 -15.29
CA CYS A 12 16.40 -15.56 -15.55
C CYS A 12 17.56 -14.73 -16.11
N TYR A 13 17.30 -13.86 -17.09
CA TYR A 13 18.31 -12.99 -17.69
C TYR A 13 19.02 -12.09 -16.66
N TYR A 14 18.29 -11.58 -15.67
CA TYR A 14 18.85 -10.74 -14.61
C TYR A 14 19.27 -11.51 -13.34
N GLY A 15 19.22 -12.86 -13.34
CA GLY A 15 19.58 -13.68 -12.18
C GLY A 15 18.65 -13.52 -10.98
N LEU A 16 17.39 -13.12 -11.19
CA LEU A 16 16.39 -12.97 -10.13
C LEU A 16 15.63 -14.27 -9.89
N THR A 17 15.62 -14.73 -8.65
CA THR A 17 14.85 -15.90 -8.22
C THR A 17 13.54 -15.49 -7.54
N ILE A 18 12.48 -16.28 -7.75
CA ILE A 18 11.17 -16.09 -7.11
C ILE A 18 10.92 -17.16 -6.06
N ASN A 19 10.26 -16.80 -4.96
CA ASN A 19 9.81 -17.76 -3.97
C ASN A 19 8.50 -18.40 -4.43
N HIS A 20 8.58 -19.63 -4.95
CA HIS A 20 7.45 -20.36 -5.49
C HIS A 20 6.27 -20.48 -4.51
N SER A 21 6.50 -20.64 -3.20
CA SER A 21 5.42 -20.79 -2.22
C SER A 21 4.60 -19.51 -2.00
N LYS A 22 5.13 -18.35 -2.43
CA LYS A 22 4.43 -17.06 -2.39
C LYS A 22 3.82 -16.66 -3.73
N CYS A 23 4.09 -17.42 -4.79
CA CYS A 23 3.57 -17.13 -6.12
C CYS A 23 2.17 -17.75 -6.29
N LYS A 24 1.28 -16.99 -6.92
CA LYS A 24 -0.06 -17.42 -7.31
C LYS A 24 -0.24 -17.09 -8.78
N PHE A 25 -0.65 -18.06 -9.59
CA PHE A 25 -0.76 -17.93 -11.05
C PHE A 25 -2.12 -18.46 -11.51
N GLY A 26 -2.76 -17.75 -12.44
CA GLY A 26 -4.02 -18.20 -13.04
C GLY A 26 -5.22 -18.17 -12.08
N GLU A 27 -5.10 -17.49 -10.94
CA GLU A 27 -6.20 -17.34 -9.98
C GLU A 27 -7.27 -16.36 -10.51
N SER A 28 -8.54 -16.65 -10.24
CA SER A 28 -9.65 -15.73 -10.54
C SER A 28 -9.66 -14.51 -9.61
N SER A 29 -8.98 -14.60 -8.45
CA SER A 29 -8.81 -13.48 -7.54
C SER A 29 -7.49 -13.54 -6.76
N LEU A 30 -6.91 -12.37 -6.48
CA LEU A 30 -5.62 -12.23 -5.81
C LEU A 30 -5.59 -11.04 -4.85
N GLU A 31 -4.97 -11.21 -3.70
CA GLU A 31 -4.61 -10.11 -2.80
C GLU A 31 -3.30 -9.43 -3.24
N PHE A 32 -3.33 -8.12 -3.46
CA PHE A 32 -2.16 -7.34 -3.84
C PHE A 32 -2.22 -5.91 -3.28
N LEU A 33 -1.17 -5.50 -2.56
CA LEU A 33 -1.00 -4.14 -2.02
C LEU A 33 -2.20 -3.61 -1.21
N GLY A 34 -2.87 -4.46 -0.44
CA GLY A 34 -4.04 -4.08 0.37
C GLY A 34 -5.37 -4.09 -0.39
N TYR A 35 -5.38 -4.64 -1.59
CA TYR A 35 -6.56 -4.83 -2.42
C TYR A 35 -6.80 -6.30 -2.74
N GLN A 36 -8.06 -6.68 -2.86
CA GLN A 36 -8.50 -7.84 -3.63
C GLN A 36 -8.65 -7.41 -5.09
N ILE A 37 -8.03 -8.17 -5.99
CA ILE A 37 -8.18 -8.03 -7.44
C ILE A 37 -9.03 -9.21 -7.92
N SER A 38 -10.07 -8.96 -8.70
CA SER A 38 -10.88 -9.98 -9.35
C SER A 38 -11.44 -9.47 -10.68
N GLU A 39 -12.22 -10.30 -11.38
CA GLU A 39 -12.99 -9.90 -12.56
C GLU A 39 -13.94 -8.71 -12.29
N ASN A 40 -14.39 -8.55 -11.05
CA ASN A 40 -15.26 -7.46 -10.61
C ASN A 40 -14.49 -6.16 -10.34
N GLY A 41 -13.16 -6.18 -10.48
CA GLY A 41 -12.27 -5.04 -10.29
C GLY A 41 -11.48 -5.08 -8.99
N LEU A 42 -11.17 -3.90 -8.46
CA LEU A 42 -10.39 -3.73 -7.23
C LEU A 42 -11.32 -3.51 -6.05
N GLN A 43 -11.04 -4.15 -4.92
CA GLN A 43 -11.75 -3.91 -3.65
C GLN A 43 -10.74 -3.81 -2.50
N PRO A 44 -10.93 -2.91 -1.51
CA PRO A 44 -10.12 -2.92 -0.30
C PRO A 44 -10.25 -4.24 0.45
N LEU A 45 -9.16 -4.75 1.02
CA LEU A 45 -9.25 -5.94 1.87
C LEU A 45 -10.04 -5.64 3.16
N PRO A 46 -10.88 -6.57 3.67
CA PRO A 46 -11.71 -6.36 4.84
C PRO A 46 -10.93 -5.95 6.10
N ASP A 47 -9.76 -6.55 6.33
CA ASP A 47 -8.87 -6.23 7.44
C ASP A 47 -8.36 -4.77 7.38
N ARG A 48 -8.11 -4.25 6.18
CA ARG A 48 -7.68 -2.87 5.96
C ARG A 48 -8.81 -1.88 6.20
N VAL A 49 -10.03 -2.22 5.81
CA VAL A 49 -11.23 -1.42 6.09
C VAL A 49 -11.50 -1.40 7.59
N GLU A 50 -11.47 -2.56 8.23
CA GLU A 50 -11.67 -2.71 9.68
C GLU A 50 -10.63 -1.90 10.47
N ALA A 51 -9.36 -1.92 10.05
CA ALA A 51 -8.31 -1.13 10.69
C ALA A 51 -8.51 0.39 10.60
N ILE A 52 -9.30 0.88 9.63
CA ILE A 52 -9.69 2.28 9.52
C ILE A 52 -10.91 2.56 10.40
N GLN A 53 -11.90 1.66 10.40
CA GLN A 53 -13.09 1.77 11.23
C GLN A 53 -12.76 1.75 12.74
N LYS A 54 -11.82 0.89 13.14
CA LYS A 54 -11.32 0.77 14.51
C LYS A 54 -10.21 1.77 14.85
N PHE A 55 -9.87 2.68 13.93
CA PHE A 55 -8.83 3.66 14.21
C PHE A 55 -9.27 4.57 15.38
N PRO A 56 -8.45 4.72 16.44
CA PRO A 56 -8.84 5.49 17.60
C PRO A 56 -9.03 6.97 17.25
N MET A 57 -10.01 7.63 17.89
CA MET A 57 -10.29 9.05 17.69
C MET A 57 -8.99 9.88 17.81
N PRO A 58 -8.57 10.61 16.76
CA PRO A 58 -7.35 11.40 16.80
C PRO A 58 -7.42 12.49 17.86
N LYS A 59 -6.47 12.47 18.81
CA LYS A 59 -6.37 13.46 19.90
C LYS A 59 -5.36 14.57 19.62
N ASN A 60 -4.61 14.46 18.53
CA ASN A 60 -3.61 15.45 18.13
C ASN A 60 -3.40 15.48 16.61
N LEU A 61 -2.74 16.53 16.13
CA LEU A 61 -2.50 16.76 14.70
C LEU A 61 -1.71 15.62 14.04
N THR A 62 -0.76 15.00 14.74
CA THR A 62 0.00 13.86 14.22
C THR A 62 -0.88 12.65 13.98
N GLN A 63 -1.76 12.32 14.93
CA GLN A 63 -2.73 11.24 14.80
C GLN A 63 -3.74 11.54 13.70
N LEU A 64 -4.21 12.79 13.58
CA LEU A 64 -5.14 13.20 12.52
C LEU A 64 -4.52 13.03 11.13
N ARG A 65 -3.27 13.45 10.94
CA ARG A 65 -2.54 13.22 9.68
C ARG A 65 -2.37 11.73 9.36
N ARG A 66 -2.07 10.90 10.38
CA ARG A 66 -1.99 9.43 10.19
C ARG A 66 -3.33 8.84 9.77
N PHE A 67 -4.42 9.24 10.41
CA PHE A 67 -5.77 8.82 10.07
C PHE A 67 -6.12 9.20 8.62
N LEU A 68 -5.93 10.47 8.27
CA LEU A 68 -6.18 10.95 6.90
C LEU A 68 -5.29 10.24 5.87
N GLY A 69 -4.05 9.90 6.21
CA GLY A 69 -3.19 9.11 5.33
C GLY A 69 -3.76 7.72 5.03
N LYS A 70 -4.23 7.00 6.06
CA LYS A 70 -4.90 5.70 5.90
C LYS A 70 -6.17 5.81 5.06
N TYR A 71 -7.01 6.79 5.37
CA TYR A 71 -8.27 7.01 4.66
C TYR A 71 -8.03 7.38 3.18
N ASN A 72 -7.07 8.27 2.92
CA ASN A 72 -6.76 8.74 1.57
C ASN A 72 -6.30 7.61 0.63
N PHE A 73 -5.66 6.57 1.16
CA PHE A 73 -5.29 5.40 0.37
C PHE A 73 -6.51 4.73 -0.29
N TYR A 74 -7.64 4.69 0.41
CA TYR A 74 -8.89 4.07 -0.07
C TYR A 74 -9.94 5.08 -0.57
N ARG A 75 -9.58 6.37 -0.74
CA ARG A 75 -10.53 7.43 -1.12
C ARG A 75 -11.32 7.16 -2.41
N ARG A 76 -10.77 6.36 -3.33
CA ARG A 76 -11.42 6.02 -4.61
C ARG A 76 -12.72 5.22 -4.44
N PHE A 77 -12.89 4.54 -3.30
CA PHE A 77 -14.06 3.73 -2.98
C PHE A 77 -15.13 4.51 -2.22
N ILE A 78 -14.90 5.80 -1.97
CA ILE A 78 -15.76 6.63 -1.13
C ILE A 78 -16.31 7.78 -1.97
N PRO A 79 -17.62 7.77 -2.26
CA PRO A 79 -18.26 8.87 -2.98
C PRO A 79 -18.03 10.19 -2.26
N ARG A 80 -17.62 11.23 -3.02
CA ARG A 80 -17.40 12.58 -2.50
C ARG A 80 -16.37 12.65 -1.35
N ALA A 81 -15.38 11.75 -1.32
CA ALA A 81 -14.33 11.72 -0.29
C ALA A 81 -13.70 13.10 -0.01
N ALA A 82 -13.43 13.89 -1.05
CA ALA A 82 -12.84 15.22 -0.90
C ALA A 82 -13.74 16.16 -0.07
N HIS A 83 -15.06 16.14 -0.31
CA HIS A 83 -16.01 16.95 0.45
C HIS A 83 -16.09 16.49 1.92
N ILE A 84 -16.09 15.17 2.15
CA ILE A 84 -16.12 14.59 3.50
C ILE A 84 -14.86 14.98 4.30
N LEU A 85 -13.70 14.96 3.66
CA LEU A 85 -12.42 15.25 4.32
C LEU A 85 -12.07 16.74 4.38
N ALA A 86 -12.74 17.60 3.61
CA ALA A 86 -12.50 19.04 3.56
C ALA A 86 -12.38 19.71 4.94
N PRO A 87 -13.29 19.52 5.90
CA PRO A 87 -13.16 20.14 7.23
C PRO A 87 -11.91 19.68 7.99
N LEU A 88 -11.51 18.42 7.83
CA LEU A 88 -10.32 17.88 8.48
C LEU A 88 -9.03 18.39 7.83
N HIS A 89 -9.02 18.56 6.50
CA HIS A 89 -7.91 19.16 5.79
C HIS A 89 -7.74 20.64 6.15
N LYS A 90 -8.85 21.40 6.19
CA LYS A 90 -8.85 22.80 6.61
C LYS A 90 -8.31 22.96 8.04
N PHE A 91 -8.67 22.06 8.95
CA PHE A 91 -8.13 22.06 10.31
C PHE A 91 -6.59 21.83 10.36
N LEU A 92 -6.01 21.21 9.35
CA LEU A 92 -4.56 20.97 9.28
C LEU A 92 -3.78 22.11 8.61
N GLU A 93 -4.46 23.07 7.97
CA GLU A 93 -3.82 24.22 7.33
C GLU A 93 -3.04 25.06 8.35
N GLY A 94 -1.89 25.59 7.96
CA GLY A 94 -1.00 26.34 8.85
C GLY A 94 -0.20 25.48 9.85
N HIS A 95 -0.57 24.21 10.07
CA HIS A 95 0.16 23.31 10.94
C HIS A 95 1.19 22.48 10.14
N GLN A 96 2.43 22.95 10.09
CA GLN A 96 3.55 22.26 9.44
C GLN A 96 4.10 21.11 10.31
N ASN A 97 4.52 20.01 9.68
CA ASN A 97 5.28 18.97 10.38
C ASN A 97 6.75 19.40 10.50
N LYS A 98 7.39 19.16 11.65
CA LYS A 98 8.85 19.19 11.74
C LYS A 98 9.40 18.09 10.84
N ARG A 99 10.26 18.43 9.87
CA ARG A 99 10.94 17.46 8.99
C ARG A 99 11.71 16.47 9.87
N LYS A 100 11.50 15.17 9.67
CA LYS A 100 12.35 14.14 10.26
C LYS A 100 13.58 13.96 9.40
N SER A 101 14.74 13.87 10.03
CA SER A 101 16.02 13.55 9.40
C SER A 101 15.90 12.23 8.62
N PRO A 102 16.63 12.06 7.49
CA PRO A 102 16.60 10.83 6.72
C PRO A 102 16.94 9.62 7.59
N HIS A 103 16.25 8.50 7.35
CA HIS A 103 16.59 7.22 7.99
C HIS A 103 17.90 6.71 7.37
N PRO A 104 18.90 6.28 8.16
CA PRO A 104 20.13 5.72 7.60
C PRO A 104 19.81 4.40 6.88
N SER A 105 20.06 4.35 5.58
CA SER A 105 19.94 3.13 4.78
C SER A 105 20.99 2.11 5.23
N LYS A 106 20.57 0.92 5.66
CA LYS A 106 21.48 -0.22 5.86
C LYS A 106 21.99 -0.68 4.49
N LYS A 107 23.31 -0.63 4.27
CA LYS A 107 23.94 -1.27 3.11
C LYS A 107 23.80 -2.78 3.29
N THR A 108 23.06 -3.45 2.42
CA THR A 108 23.13 -4.91 2.30
C THR A 108 24.35 -5.25 1.46
N GLU A 109 25.37 -5.84 2.09
CA GLU A 109 26.46 -6.52 1.38
C GLU A 109 25.90 -7.78 0.73
N TYR A 110 26.11 -7.90 -0.57
CA TYR A 110 25.82 -9.11 -1.34
C TYR A 110 27.00 -10.06 -1.17
N SER A 111 26.77 -11.23 -0.58
CA SER A 111 27.72 -12.34 -0.57
C SER A 111 27.38 -13.27 -1.74
N PRO A 112 28.30 -13.55 -2.67
CA PRO A 112 28.11 -14.59 -3.68
C PRO A 112 27.88 -15.94 -3.00
N MET A 113 26.97 -16.74 -3.55
CA MET A 113 26.82 -18.14 -3.18
C MET A 113 27.89 -18.95 -3.91
N ASP A 114 28.63 -19.79 -3.17
CA ASP A 114 29.55 -20.80 -3.71
C ASP A 114 28.83 -21.87 -4.53
#